data_AF-A0A9X2HA79-F1
#
_entry.id   AF-A0A9X2HA79-F1
#
_cell.length_a   1.000
_cell.length_b   1.000
_cell.length_c   1.000
_cell.angle_alpha   90.00
_cell.angle_beta   90.00
_cell.angle_gamma   90.00
#
_symmetry.space_group_name_H-M   'P 1'
#
loop_
_entity.id
_entity.type
_entity.pdbx_description
1 polymer ?
#
loop_
_entity_poly.entity_id
_entity_poly.type
_entity_poly.pdbx_seq_one_letter_code
_entity_poly.pdbx_strand_id
1 'polypeptide(L)'
;MGVLHPWKQAVERPARWRALAALPRLLRLALTTLACLAVLPAAAQQRMLAIGDGGVSNVVVRQSSTVTITTNRPFANLVVGDVKIADVVPLSDRSFYIQGRSNGITNISIYDDGDRLLGVVDTRVSMDFANVHSAIRAAVPSATVKVTNFNDRIHLSGTVKSAPDAVKVMEVAQQFSSEPVINALAVTDAQQVALEVRVLEARRSAGRDLGVNFRVAGGTSLGVVGSRLRLNADPDTGQPKSYLDNDAGRNSQGTPFGSLVAQVLESAGVRVDMIINALEKKGLARRLAQPNLTTMSGERASFHAGGEVPIQAAVIGPNGNSTSQTEYRPYGVRLEFLPTVLDSGLINLRVMTE
;
A
#
# COMPACT_ATOMS: atom_id res chain seq x y z
N MET A 1 -53.50 56.90 20.03
CA MET A 1 -53.56 55.88 21.11
C MET A 1 -52.75 54.69 20.64
N GLY A 2 -51.49 54.44 21.00
CA GLY A 2 -50.73 54.83 22.18
C GLY A 2 -50.51 53.59 23.06
N VAL A 3 -49.57 52.70 22.71
CA VAL A 3 -48.86 51.79 23.64
C VAL A 3 -47.49 51.48 23.03
N LEU A 4 -46.40 51.93 23.67
CA LEU A 4 -45.03 51.61 23.28
C LEU A 4 -44.15 51.51 24.53
N HIS A 5 -43.24 50.52 24.46
CA HIS A 5 -42.01 50.27 25.22
C HIS A 5 -42.04 49.55 26.58
N PRO A 6 -41.24 48.47 26.72
CA PRO A 6 -40.80 47.94 27.99
C PRO A 6 -39.48 48.58 28.45
N TRP A 7 -39.32 48.71 29.77
CA TRP A 7 -38.08 49.09 30.47
C TRP A 7 -37.72 48.01 31.51
N LYS A 8 -36.46 47.55 31.48
CA LYS A 8 -35.64 47.13 32.64
C LYS A 8 -34.18 47.42 32.24
N GLN A 9 -33.60 48.53 32.71
CA GLN A 9 -32.68 48.63 33.87
C GLN A 9 -31.52 47.62 33.84
N ALA A 10 -30.27 47.93 34.16
CA ALA A 10 -29.52 49.16 34.45
C ALA A 10 -28.09 48.67 34.74
N VAL A 11 -27.03 49.28 34.19
CA VAL A 11 -25.71 49.26 34.83
C VAL A 11 -25.03 50.59 34.56
N GLU A 12 -24.82 51.36 35.62
CA GLU A 12 -24.10 52.62 35.65
C GLU A 12 -22.60 52.40 35.89
N ARG A 13 -21.78 53.01 35.01
CA ARG A 13 -20.63 53.92 35.27
C ARG A 13 -19.37 53.34 35.99
N PRO A 14 -18.25 54.09 36.05
CA PRO A 14 -17.39 54.41 34.92
C PRO A 14 -15.88 54.26 35.25
N ALA A 15 -15.07 54.71 34.30
CA ALA A 15 -13.63 54.69 34.22
C ALA A 15 -12.85 55.56 35.25
N ARG A 16 -11.63 55.07 35.53
CA ARG A 16 -10.34 55.77 35.78
C ARG A 16 -10.15 56.53 37.11
N TRP A 17 -9.02 56.25 37.78
CA TRP A 17 -7.92 57.20 38.04
C TRP A 17 -6.63 56.49 38.49
N ARG A 18 -5.49 57.16 38.25
CA ARG A 18 -4.11 56.67 38.31
C ARG A 18 -3.56 56.79 39.74
N ALA A 19 -2.70 55.86 40.14
CA ALA A 19 -1.62 56.05 41.13
C ALA A 19 -0.51 55.04 40.78
N LEU A 20 0.71 55.47 40.40
CA LEU A 20 1.86 55.70 41.31
C LEU A 20 2.13 54.45 42.17
N ALA A 21 3.32 53.84 42.23
CA ALA A 21 4.64 54.11 41.71
C ALA A 21 5.49 52.85 42.00
N ALA A 22 6.60 52.70 41.26
CA ALA A 22 7.89 52.12 41.68
C ALA A 22 7.93 50.78 42.45
N LEU A 23 8.55 49.74 41.85
CA LEU A 23 9.62 48.85 42.38
C LEU A 23 9.74 47.56 41.53
N PRO A 24 10.91 46.90 41.45
CA PRO A 24 12.17 47.38 40.89
C PRO A 24 12.65 46.53 39.69
N ARG A 25 13.63 47.08 38.96
CA ARG A 25 14.26 46.64 37.70
C ARG A 25 15.00 45.28 37.72
N LEU A 26 14.83 44.43 38.71
CA LEU A 26 15.59 43.18 38.84
C LEU A 26 15.05 42.00 38.04
N LEU A 27 13.79 42.04 37.56
CA LEU A 27 13.24 40.96 36.73
C LEU A 27 13.57 41.07 35.24
N ARG A 28 14.16 42.20 34.79
CA ARG A 28 14.50 42.42 33.36
C ARG A 28 15.92 41.97 32.99
N LEU A 29 16.79 41.68 33.96
CA LEU A 29 18.13 41.14 33.69
C LEU A 29 18.16 39.61 33.57
N ALA A 30 17.11 38.92 34.00
CA ALA A 30 16.98 37.46 33.87
C ALA A 30 16.42 37.02 32.51
N LEU A 31 15.92 37.97 31.69
CA LEU A 31 15.34 37.68 30.37
C LEU A 31 16.23 38.13 29.20
N THR A 32 17.35 38.81 29.45
CA THR A 32 18.31 39.22 28.42
C THR A 32 19.58 38.37 28.40
N THR A 33 19.78 37.46 29.36
CA THR A 33 20.88 36.48 29.37
C THR A 33 20.54 35.17 28.65
N LEU A 34 19.28 34.96 28.25
CA LEU A 34 18.83 33.77 27.51
C LEU A 34 18.71 34.00 25.98
N ALA A 35 19.42 35.00 25.44
CA ALA A 35 19.45 35.31 24.00
C ALA A 35 20.86 35.18 23.39
N CYS A 36 21.81 34.58 24.12
CA CYS A 36 23.04 34.07 23.53
C CYS A 36 22.85 32.56 23.27
N LEU A 37 21.93 32.23 22.36
CA LEU A 37 21.96 30.92 21.72
C LEU A 37 23.29 30.88 20.97
N ALA A 38 24.19 30.04 21.46
CA ALA A 38 25.42 29.70 20.77
C ALA A 38 25.07 29.30 19.33
N VAL A 39 25.45 30.15 18.38
CA VAL A 39 25.69 29.73 17.01
C VAL A 39 26.90 28.80 17.11
N LEU A 40 26.64 27.52 17.39
CA LEU A 40 27.65 26.50 17.18
C LEU A 40 27.93 26.51 15.68
N PRO A 41 29.19 26.71 15.25
CA PRO A 41 29.49 26.57 13.83
C PRO A 41 29.07 25.16 13.43
N ALA A 42 28.25 25.07 12.38
CA ALA A 42 28.05 23.81 11.69
C ALA A 42 29.46 23.34 11.30
N ALA A 43 29.98 22.33 12.01
CA ALA A 43 31.26 21.74 11.70
C ALA A 43 31.11 21.11 10.31
N ALA A 44 31.53 21.85 9.27
CA ALA A 44 31.90 21.25 8.01
C ALA A 44 32.90 20.14 8.37
N GLN A 45 32.55 18.90 8.04
CA GLN A 45 33.29 17.71 8.44
C GLN A 45 34.65 17.70 7.73
N GLN A 46 35.59 18.50 8.22
CA GLN A 46 36.96 18.56 7.74
C GLN A 46 37.72 17.35 8.28
N ARG A 47 38.14 16.46 7.38
CA ARG A 47 39.01 15.34 7.74
C ARG A 47 40.44 15.71 7.35
N MET A 48 41.26 15.98 8.36
CA MET A 48 42.68 16.23 8.15
C MET A 48 43.37 14.89 7.85
N LEU A 49 43.98 14.77 6.68
CA LEU A 49 44.78 13.61 6.30
C LEU A 49 46.25 14.00 6.40
N ALA A 50 46.98 13.35 7.32
CA ALA A 50 48.43 13.43 7.34
C ALA A 50 48.97 12.59 6.17
N ILE A 51 49.35 13.25 5.08
CA ILE A 51 49.87 12.60 3.88
C ILE A 51 51.40 12.68 3.91
N GLY A 52 52.04 11.59 4.32
CA GLY A 52 53.50 11.44 4.37
C GLY A 52 53.89 10.05 3.85
N ASP A 53 54.99 9.99 3.10
CA ASP A 53 55.64 8.77 2.57
C ASP A 53 54.87 7.92 1.53
N GLY A 54 53.93 8.52 0.78
CA GLY A 54 53.21 7.77 -0.26
C GLY A 54 52.14 6.82 0.30
N GLY A 55 51.70 7.03 1.54
CA GLY A 55 50.67 6.23 2.18
C GLY A 55 49.31 6.29 1.46
N VAL A 56 48.55 5.21 1.60
CA VAL A 56 47.18 5.08 1.09
C VAL A 56 46.19 5.44 2.19
N SER A 57 45.30 6.39 1.95
CA SER A 57 44.23 6.77 2.87
C SER A 57 42.87 6.33 2.35
N ASN A 58 42.05 5.73 3.21
CA ASN A 58 40.70 5.31 2.87
C ASN A 58 39.66 6.36 3.28
N VAL A 59 38.89 6.83 2.31
CA VAL A 59 37.79 7.79 2.49
C VAL A 59 36.50 7.19 1.96
N VAL A 60 35.44 7.28 2.76
CA VAL A 60 34.07 6.92 2.33
C VAL A 60 33.32 8.21 2.07
N VAL A 61 32.74 8.34 0.89
CA VAL A 61 31.94 9.49 0.46
C VAL A 61 30.55 9.00 0.11
N ARG A 62 29.51 9.75 0.47
CA ARG A 62 28.14 9.42 0.05
C ARG A 62 27.89 9.92 -1.36
N GLN A 63 27.09 9.19 -2.13
CA GLN A 63 26.66 9.68 -3.44
C GLN A 63 25.98 11.05 -3.30
N SER A 64 26.26 11.97 -4.22
CA SER A 64 25.77 13.35 -4.23
C SER A 64 26.18 14.19 -3.01
N SER A 65 27.24 13.77 -2.29
CA SER A 65 27.80 14.48 -1.14
C SER A 65 29.27 14.81 -1.37
N THR A 66 29.81 15.72 -0.55
CA THR A 66 31.19 16.17 -0.61
C THR A 66 31.90 15.97 0.72
N VAL A 67 33.20 15.67 0.65
CA VAL A 67 34.09 15.60 1.82
C VAL A 67 35.33 16.43 1.54
N THR A 68 35.69 17.33 2.45
CA THR A 68 36.90 18.13 2.35
C THR A 68 38.08 17.38 2.94
N ILE A 69 39.14 17.26 2.14
CA ILE A 69 40.43 16.71 2.51
C ILE A 69 41.42 17.86 2.64
N THR A 70 42.16 17.85 3.75
CA THR A 70 43.28 18.75 3.98
C THR A 70 44.57 17.94 4.04
N THR A 71 45.59 18.40 3.32
CA THR A 71 46.93 17.82 3.29
C THR A 71 47.88 18.59 4.23
N ASN A 72 48.90 17.91 4.75
CA ASN A 72 49.95 18.50 5.59
C ASN A 72 51.07 19.19 4.79
N ARG A 73 51.15 18.93 3.47
CA ARG A 73 52.09 19.52 2.52
C ARG A 73 51.32 20.10 1.33
N PRO A 74 51.82 21.18 0.71
CA PRO A 74 51.20 21.70 -0.50
C PRO A 74 51.26 20.68 -1.64
N PHE A 75 50.21 20.58 -2.44
CA PHE A 75 50.13 19.77 -3.66
C PHE A 75 49.97 20.69 -4.88
N ALA A 76 50.41 20.22 -6.05
CA ALA A 76 50.24 20.92 -7.31
C ALA A 76 49.21 20.24 -8.22
N ASN A 77 49.12 18.90 -8.17
CA ASN A 77 48.28 18.15 -9.08
C ASN A 77 47.48 17.03 -8.39
N LEU A 78 46.27 16.81 -8.88
CA LEU A 78 45.34 15.78 -8.39
C LEU A 78 44.88 14.94 -9.59
N VAL A 79 45.19 13.65 -9.56
CA VAL A 79 44.80 12.72 -10.63
C VAL A 79 43.76 11.76 -10.08
N VAL A 80 42.58 11.77 -10.69
CA VAL A 80 41.47 10.89 -10.31
C VAL A 80 41.44 9.68 -11.25
N GLY A 81 41.32 8.47 -10.68
CA GLY A 81 41.21 7.23 -11.46
C GLY A 81 39.98 7.21 -12.36
N ASP A 82 38.78 7.29 -11.77
CA ASP A 82 37.50 7.36 -12.49
C ASP A 82 36.63 8.53 -12.00
N VAL A 83 36.57 9.58 -12.83
CA VAL A 83 35.75 10.79 -12.60
C VAL A 83 34.23 10.54 -12.67
N LYS A 84 33.78 9.36 -13.13
CA LYS A 84 32.37 8.98 -13.05
C LYS A 84 32.00 8.55 -11.63
N ILE A 85 32.94 7.99 -10.87
CA ILE A 85 32.70 7.52 -9.49
C ILE A 85 32.80 8.69 -8.53
N ALA A 86 33.93 9.40 -8.52
CA ALA A 86 34.14 10.59 -7.70
C ALA A 86 34.87 11.66 -8.48
N ASP A 87 34.57 12.93 -8.20
CA ASP A 87 35.26 14.07 -8.78
C ASP A 87 35.98 14.86 -7.70
N VAL A 88 37.02 15.58 -8.06
CA VAL A 88 37.89 16.28 -7.11
C VAL A 88 38.11 17.70 -7.56
N VAL A 89 37.95 18.64 -6.64
CA VAL A 89 38.15 20.06 -6.93
C VAL A 89 39.05 20.68 -5.87
N PRO A 90 40.18 21.30 -6.28
CA PRO A 90 41.07 21.97 -5.37
C PRO A 90 40.40 23.23 -4.79
N LEU A 91 40.61 23.45 -3.49
CA LEU A 91 40.17 24.63 -2.76
C LEU A 91 41.35 25.56 -2.46
N SER A 92 42.51 24.98 -2.17
CA SER A 92 43.80 25.66 -2.01
C SER A 92 44.93 24.71 -2.41
N ASP A 93 46.18 25.16 -2.27
CA ASP A 93 47.37 24.31 -2.39
C ASP A 93 47.44 23.18 -1.35
N ARG A 94 46.58 23.20 -0.32
CA ARG A 94 46.58 22.22 0.80
C ARG A 94 45.22 21.62 1.09
N SER A 95 44.19 21.95 0.31
CA SER A 95 42.87 21.39 0.51
C SER A 95 42.12 21.22 -0.79
N PHE A 96 41.30 20.18 -0.84
CA PHE A 96 40.42 19.87 -1.96
C PHE A 96 39.17 19.18 -1.42
N TYR A 97 38.06 19.23 -2.15
CA TYR A 97 36.91 18.38 -1.85
C TYR A 97 36.80 17.23 -2.83
N ILE A 98 36.32 16.10 -2.33
CA ILE A 98 35.93 14.93 -3.10
C ILE A 98 34.41 14.93 -3.17
N GLN A 99 33.84 14.93 -4.37
CA GLN A 99 32.41 14.79 -4.62
C GLN A 99 32.10 13.38 -5.10
N GLY A 100 31.23 12.66 -4.37
CA GLY A 100 30.73 11.36 -4.83
C GLY A 100 29.68 11.54 -5.93
N ARG A 101 29.91 10.94 -7.11
CA ARG A 101 29.00 11.01 -8.27
C ARG A 101 28.21 9.74 -8.48
N SER A 102 28.90 8.61 -8.57
CA SER A 102 28.28 7.29 -8.72
C SER A 102 28.92 6.28 -7.77
N ASN A 103 28.16 5.24 -7.47
CA ASN A 103 28.60 4.19 -6.57
C ASN A 103 29.80 3.40 -7.14
N GLY A 104 30.81 3.14 -6.30
CA GLY A 104 32.00 2.41 -6.70
C GLY A 104 33.24 2.76 -5.85
N ILE A 105 34.40 2.32 -6.31
CA ILE A 105 35.69 2.61 -5.70
C ILE A 105 36.58 3.26 -6.76
N THR A 106 37.19 4.39 -6.42
CA THR A 106 38.21 5.07 -7.24
C THR A 106 39.33 5.56 -6.33
N ASN A 107 40.51 5.77 -6.87
CA ASN A 107 41.63 6.35 -6.15
C ASN A 107 41.92 7.78 -6.66
N ILE A 108 42.54 8.59 -5.80
CA ILE A 108 42.98 9.95 -6.11
C ILE A 108 44.46 10.04 -5.76
N SER A 109 45.32 10.21 -6.76
CA SER A 109 46.75 10.38 -6.57
C SER A 109 47.09 11.87 -6.45
N ILE A 110 47.86 12.21 -5.43
CA ILE A 110 48.21 13.58 -5.06
C ILE A 110 49.70 13.80 -5.34
N TYR A 111 50.05 14.82 -6.11
CA TYR A 111 51.43 15.12 -6.51
C TYR A 111 51.86 16.51 -6.07
N ASP A 112 53.15 16.68 -5.76
CA ASP A 112 53.76 18.01 -5.56
C ASP A 112 54.11 18.69 -6.89
N ASP A 113 54.73 19.87 -6.79
CA ASP A 113 55.18 20.68 -7.92
C ASP A 113 56.35 20.04 -8.71
N GLY A 114 57.04 19.07 -8.11
CA GLY A 114 58.11 18.29 -8.73
C GLY A 114 57.65 16.93 -9.28
N ASP A 115 56.35 16.73 -9.49
CA ASP A 115 55.73 15.47 -9.93
C ASP A 115 55.98 14.26 -9.00
N ARG A 116 56.33 14.51 -7.73
CA ARG A 116 56.52 13.43 -6.75
C ARG A 116 55.18 13.08 -6.13
N LEU A 117 54.89 11.78 -6.07
CA LEU A 117 53.69 11.27 -5.42
C LEU A 117 53.74 11.57 -3.90
N LEU A 118 52.84 12.41 -3.44
CA LEU A 118 52.65 12.73 -2.03
C LEU A 118 51.86 11.64 -1.31
N GLY A 119 50.85 11.07 -1.97
CA GLY A 119 50.01 9.99 -1.46
C GLY A 119 48.84 9.64 -2.36
N VAL A 120 48.10 8.60 -1.96
CA VAL A 120 46.91 8.12 -2.68
C VAL A 120 45.72 8.09 -1.72
N VAL A 121 44.56 8.54 -2.17
CA VAL A 121 43.30 8.48 -1.43
C VAL A 121 42.35 7.51 -2.13
N ASP A 122 42.18 6.34 -1.55
CA ASP A 122 41.17 5.37 -1.97
C ASP A 122 39.80 5.84 -1.49
N THR A 123 38.95 6.17 -2.45
CA THR A 123 37.62 6.73 -2.24
C THR A 123 36.57 5.69 -2.59
N ARG A 124 35.82 5.25 -1.58
CA ARG A 124 34.61 4.45 -1.76
C ARG A 124 33.40 5.37 -1.76
N VAL A 125 32.70 5.43 -2.88
CA VAL A 125 31.41 6.11 -2.97
C VAL A 125 30.32 5.07 -2.81
N SER A 126 29.47 5.22 -1.79
CA SER A 126 28.35 4.29 -1.54
C SER A 126 27.06 5.04 -1.20
N MET A 127 25.92 4.41 -1.46
CA MET A 127 24.64 4.91 -0.98
C MET A 127 24.51 4.69 0.52
N ASP A 128 23.94 5.67 1.22
CA ASP A 128 23.65 5.62 2.65
C ASP A 128 22.15 5.44 2.85
N PHE A 129 21.77 4.31 3.43
CA PHE A 129 20.38 3.95 3.70
C PHE A 129 20.01 4.12 5.19
N ALA A 130 20.79 4.87 5.98
CA ALA A 130 20.52 5.06 7.40
C ALA A 130 19.09 5.60 7.68
N ASN A 131 18.57 6.45 6.79
CA ASN A 131 17.24 7.03 6.92
C ASN A 131 16.10 6.09 6.48
N VAL A 132 16.40 4.97 5.82
CA VAL A 132 15.37 4.01 5.40
C VAL A 132 14.74 3.37 6.63
N HIS A 133 15.55 3.07 7.65
CA HIS A 133 15.06 2.47 8.89
C HIS A 133 14.05 3.36 9.63
N SER A 134 14.32 4.67 9.71
CA SER A 134 13.40 5.62 10.35
C SER A 134 12.12 5.81 9.53
N ALA A 135 12.22 5.86 8.20
CA ALA A 135 11.05 5.93 7.31
C ALA A 135 10.16 4.69 7.44
N ILE A 136 10.75 3.49 7.46
CA ILE A 136 10.01 2.23 7.65
C ILE A 136 9.30 2.22 9.02
N ARG A 137 10.01 2.59 10.10
CA ARG A 137 9.42 2.60 11.45
C ARG A 137 8.27 3.61 11.58
N ALA A 138 8.34 4.74 10.89
CA ALA A 138 7.26 5.72 10.87
C ALA A 138 6.04 5.23 10.08
N ALA A 139 6.27 4.54 8.96
CA ALA A 139 5.20 4.04 8.10
C ALA A 139 4.53 2.77 8.63
N VAL A 140 5.30 1.86 9.24
CA VAL A 140 4.83 0.57 9.75
C VAL A 140 5.39 0.34 11.16
N PRO A 141 4.77 0.93 12.20
CA PRO A 141 5.28 0.86 13.58
C PRO A 141 5.28 -0.56 14.17
N SER A 142 4.44 -1.46 13.64
CA SER A 142 4.35 -2.87 14.01
C SER A 142 5.55 -3.71 13.56
N ALA A 143 6.30 -3.25 12.56
CA ALA A 143 7.34 -4.02 11.91
C ALA A 143 8.68 -3.93 12.66
N THR A 144 9.35 -5.06 12.80
CA THR A 144 10.73 -5.15 13.32
C THR A 144 11.66 -5.47 12.18
N VAL A 145 12.12 -4.43 11.48
CA VAL A 145 12.95 -4.55 10.28
C VAL A 145 14.36 -4.08 10.57
N LYS A 146 15.35 -4.82 10.07
CA LYS A 146 16.74 -4.44 10.01
C LYS A 146 17.08 -4.11 8.56
N VAL A 147 17.57 -2.89 8.34
CA VAL A 147 18.01 -2.41 7.04
C VAL A 147 19.54 -2.53 6.97
N THR A 148 20.02 -3.18 5.93
CA THR A 148 21.46 -3.29 5.63
C THR A 148 21.71 -2.95 4.18
N ASN A 149 22.88 -2.39 3.86
CA ASN A 149 23.34 -2.26 2.48
C ASN A 149 24.06 -3.55 2.10
N PHE A 150 23.65 -4.19 1.02
CA PHE A 150 24.32 -5.35 0.44
C PHE A 150 24.48 -5.14 -1.08
N ASN A 151 25.73 -5.02 -1.55
CA ASN A 151 26.06 -4.70 -2.95
C ASN A 151 25.27 -3.50 -3.49
N ASP A 152 25.20 -2.43 -2.70
CA ASP A 152 24.53 -1.16 -3.02
C ASP A 152 23.02 -1.26 -3.21
N ARG A 153 22.46 -2.36 -2.70
CA ARG A 153 21.01 -2.60 -2.62
C ARG A 153 20.58 -2.60 -1.17
N ILE A 154 19.33 -2.17 -0.97
CA ILE A 154 18.69 -2.27 0.33
C ILE A 154 18.34 -3.73 0.58
N HIS A 155 18.86 -4.29 1.66
CA HIS A 155 18.51 -5.61 2.16
C HIS A 155 17.69 -5.47 3.44
N LEU A 156 16.45 -5.94 3.37
CA LEU A 156 15.48 -5.91 4.46
C LEU A 156 15.36 -7.29 5.09
N SER A 157 15.57 -7.38 6.40
CA SER A 157 15.41 -8.61 7.17
C SER A 157 14.62 -8.35 8.45
N GLY A 158 14.02 -9.39 9.02
CA GLY A 158 13.25 -9.29 10.26
C GLY A 158 11.80 -9.70 10.06
N THR A 159 10.89 -9.11 10.83
CA THR A 159 9.51 -9.55 10.89
C THR A 159 8.49 -8.43 10.70
N VAL A 160 7.38 -8.77 10.07
CA VAL A 160 6.18 -7.94 9.93
C VAL A 160 4.97 -8.72 10.43
N LYS A 161 3.91 -8.04 10.86
CA LYS A 161 2.70 -8.73 11.35
C LYS A 161 1.91 -9.36 10.21
N SER A 162 1.73 -8.63 9.10
CA SER A 162 0.83 -9.01 8.02
C SER A 162 1.50 -8.91 6.64
N ALA A 163 0.94 -9.57 5.63
CA ALA A 163 1.39 -9.42 4.25
C ALA A 163 1.25 -7.97 3.71
N PRO A 164 0.15 -7.23 4.01
CA PRO A 164 0.08 -5.80 3.70
C PRO A 164 1.21 -4.96 4.30
N ASP A 165 1.61 -5.24 5.55
CA ASP A 165 2.74 -4.56 6.19
C ASP A 165 4.04 -4.82 5.42
N ALA A 166 4.30 -6.06 5.00
CA ALA A 166 5.47 -6.39 4.17
C ALA A 166 5.50 -5.60 2.86
N VAL A 167 4.37 -5.53 2.15
CA VAL A 167 4.26 -4.72 0.91
C VAL A 167 4.55 -3.26 1.21
N LYS A 168 4.00 -2.73 2.31
CA LYS A 168 4.20 -1.32 2.67
C LYS A 168 5.66 -1.01 3.01
N VAL A 169 6.33 -1.91 3.75
CA VAL A 169 7.75 -1.81 4.05
C VAL A 169 8.57 -1.81 2.76
N MET A 170 8.27 -2.70 1.81
CA MET A 170 8.95 -2.75 0.52
C MET A 170 8.74 -1.47 -0.30
N GLU A 171 7.52 -0.94 -0.37
CA GLU A 171 7.22 0.32 -1.06
C GLU A 171 8.04 1.48 -0.51
N VAL A 172 8.09 1.62 0.83
CA VAL A 172 8.86 2.69 1.49
C VAL A 172 10.35 2.53 1.19
N ALA A 173 10.90 1.32 1.30
CA ALA A 173 12.31 1.08 1.00
C ALA A 173 12.66 1.37 -0.46
N GLN A 174 11.80 0.98 -1.41
CA GLN A 174 12.04 1.18 -2.84
C GLN A 174 12.11 2.66 -3.23
N GLN A 175 11.53 3.58 -2.45
CA GLN A 175 11.64 5.02 -2.71
C GLN A 175 13.07 5.57 -2.49
N PHE A 176 13.91 4.86 -1.76
CA PHE A 176 15.28 5.27 -1.45
C PHE A 176 16.33 4.65 -2.38
N SER A 177 15.94 3.79 -3.32
CA SER A 177 16.87 3.15 -4.25
C SER A 177 16.23 2.97 -5.63
N SER A 178 17.01 3.21 -6.68
CA SER A 178 16.62 2.82 -8.04
C SER A 178 16.76 1.31 -8.27
N GLU A 179 17.56 0.62 -7.45
CA GLU A 179 17.78 -0.81 -7.54
C GLU A 179 16.68 -1.60 -6.81
N PRO A 180 16.38 -2.83 -7.23
CA PRO A 180 15.38 -3.65 -6.55
C PRO A 180 15.79 -3.95 -5.10
N VAL A 181 14.87 -3.77 -4.16
CA VAL A 181 15.08 -4.14 -2.74
C VAL A 181 15.17 -5.66 -2.57
N ILE A 182 16.13 -6.14 -1.78
CA ILE A 182 16.24 -7.56 -1.42
C ILE A 182 15.35 -7.81 -0.19
N ASN A 183 14.29 -8.61 -0.38
CA ASN A 183 13.32 -8.94 0.65
C ASN A 183 13.66 -10.26 1.35
N ALA A 184 13.96 -10.20 2.64
CA ALA A 184 14.10 -11.33 3.55
C ALA A 184 13.22 -11.15 4.81
N LEU A 185 12.06 -10.50 4.66
CA LEU A 185 11.09 -10.31 5.73
C LEU A 185 10.24 -11.58 5.94
N ALA A 186 9.96 -11.90 7.20
CA ALA A 186 9.04 -12.96 7.59
C ALA A 186 7.73 -12.37 8.15
N VAL A 187 6.60 -12.99 7.84
CA VAL A 187 5.28 -12.60 8.36
C VAL A 187 4.98 -13.43 9.61
N THR A 188 4.75 -12.80 10.76
CA THR A 188 4.57 -13.50 12.04
C THR A 188 3.12 -13.89 12.33
N ASP A 189 2.16 -13.03 11.96
CA ASP A 189 0.73 -13.30 12.16
C ASP A 189 0.11 -13.71 10.83
N ALA A 190 0.58 -14.85 10.29
CA ALA A 190 0.02 -15.43 9.07
C ALA A 190 -1.42 -15.90 9.33
N GLN A 191 -2.38 -15.01 9.05
CA GLN A 191 -3.79 -15.31 9.19
C GLN A 191 -4.23 -16.24 8.06
N GLN A 192 -4.75 -17.41 8.44
CA GLN A 192 -5.38 -18.34 7.51
C GLN A 192 -6.80 -17.90 7.20
N VAL A 193 -7.15 -17.95 5.93
CA VAL A 193 -8.50 -17.70 5.43
C VAL A 193 -9.01 -19.00 4.83
N ALA A 194 -10.07 -19.54 5.44
CA ALA A 194 -10.84 -20.64 4.89
C ALA A 194 -12.02 -20.08 4.08
N LEU A 195 -12.09 -20.42 2.80
CA LEU A 195 -13.18 -20.05 1.90
C LEU A 195 -14.04 -21.26 1.60
N GLU A 196 -15.30 -21.18 2.00
CA GLU A 196 -16.36 -22.09 1.58
C GLU A 196 -17.08 -21.46 0.38
N VAL A 197 -16.94 -22.09 -0.78
CA VAL A 197 -17.53 -21.60 -2.02
C VAL A 197 -18.69 -22.50 -2.40
N ARG A 198 -19.78 -21.94 -2.91
CA ARG A 198 -20.95 -22.69 -3.38
C ARG A 198 -21.23 -22.31 -4.82
N VAL A 199 -21.05 -23.25 -5.75
CA VAL A 199 -21.31 -23.05 -7.17
C VAL A 199 -22.66 -23.66 -7.52
N LEU A 200 -23.58 -22.81 -7.99
CA LEU A 200 -24.94 -23.19 -8.33
C LEU A 200 -25.19 -22.89 -9.81
N GLU A 201 -25.75 -23.86 -10.51
CA GLU A 201 -26.29 -23.70 -11.85
C GLU A 201 -27.82 -23.55 -11.73
N ALA A 202 -28.38 -22.47 -12.27
CA ALA A 202 -29.82 -22.26 -12.30
C ALA A 202 -30.27 -21.78 -13.67
N ARG A 203 -31.48 -22.17 -14.06
CA ARG A 203 -32.09 -21.65 -15.29
C ARG A 203 -32.37 -20.16 -15.12
N ARG A 204 -32.22 -19.36 -16.17
CA ARG A 204 -32.53 -17.91 -16.11
C ARG A 204 -33.98 -17.63 -15.67
N SER A 205 -34.92 -18.53 -15.98
CA SER A 205 -36.33 -18.47 -15.57
C SER A 205 -36.61 -19.04 -14.18
N ALA A 206 -35.62 -19.59 -13.48
CA ALA A 206 -35.81 -20.33 -12.24
C ALA A 206 -36.58 -19.54 -11.16
N GLY A 207 -36.32 -18.23 -11.03
CA GLY A 207 -37.08 -17.38 -10.10
C GLY A 207 -38.56 -17.24 -10.44
N ARG A 208 -38.93 -17.29 -11.73
CA ARG A 208 -40.32 -17.25 -12.21
C ARG A 208 -41.00 -18.60 -11.99
N ASP A 209 -40.33 -19.68 -12.37
CA ASP A 209 -40.85 -21.05 -12.31
C ASP A 209 -41.00 -21.54 -10.87
N LEU A 210 -40.23 -20.97 -9.94
CA LEU A 210 -40.30 -21.29 -8.51
C LEU A 210 -41.65 -20.88 -7.88
N GLY A 211 -42.28 -19.80 -8.36
CA GLY A 211 -43.66 -19.42 -8.00
C GLY A 211 -43.96 -19.43 -6.48
N VAL A 212 -43.06 -18.91 -5.65
CA VAL A 212 -43.17 -19.11 -4.18
C VAL A 212 -44.30 -18.28 -3.57
N ASN A 213 -45.23 -18.95 -2.91
CA ASN A 213 -46.14 -18.35 -1.93
C ASN A 213 -45.52 -18.48 -0.52
N PHE A 214 -44.84 -17.45 -0.02
CA PHE A 214 -44.42 -17.43 1.37
C PHE A 214 -45.58 -16.92 2.23
N ARG A 215 -46.28 -17.82 2.92
CA ARG A 215 -47.35 -17.47 3.86
C ARG A 215 -46.76 -17.30 5.27
N VAL A 216 -46.63 -16.05 5.73
CA VAL A 216 -46.26 -15.73 7.12
C VAL A 216 -47.53 -15.84 7.98
N ALA A 217 -47.51 -16.70 9.00
CA ALA A 217 -48.58 -16.81 9.99
C ALA A 217 -48.31 -15.80 11.12
N GLY A 218 -49.18 -14.79 11.28
CA GLY A 218 -49.09 -13.82 12.38
C GLY A 218 -49.34 -12.34 12.06
N GLY A 219 -49.73 -11.98 10.82
CA GLY A 219 -50.06 -10.59 10.44
C GLY A 219 -49.19 -10.05 9.30
N THR A 220 -49.80 -9.24 8.42
CA THR A 220 -49.33 -8.77 7.09
C THR A 220 -49.17 -9.87 6.04
N SER A 221 -50.18 -9.99 5.17
CA SER A 221 -50.24 -10.98 4.09
C SER A 221 -49.20 -10.72 3.00
N LEU A 222 -48.33 -11.70 2.75
CA LEU A 222 -47.71 -11.91 1.44
C LEU A 222 -48.69 -12.69 0.56
N GLY A 223 -49.03 -12.14 -0.61
CA GLY A 223 -49.85 -12.82 -1.60
C GLY A 223 -49.22 -12.68 -2.98
N VAL A 224 -49.00 -13.81 -3.66
CA VAL A 224 -48.66 -13.85 -5.08
C VAL A 224 -49.96 -14.11 -5.83
N VAL A 225 -50.47 -13.10 -6.53
CA VAL A 225 -51.58 -13.24 -7.48
C VAL A 225 -51.01 -12.93 -8.86
N GLY A 226 -50.71 -13.98 -9.64
CA GLY A 226 -49.90 -13.85 -10.85
C GLY A 226 -48.43 -13.55 -10.55
N SER A 227 -47.65 -13.07 -11.53
CA SER A 227 -46.19 -12.87 -11.41
C SER A 227 -45.72 -11.68 -10.54
N ARG A 228 -46.50 -11.23 -9.55
CA ARG A 228 -46.18 -10.03 -8.75
C ARG A 228 -46.01 -10.38 -7.26
N LEU A 229 -44.88 -9.98 -6.69
CA LEU A 229 -44.62 -9.99 -5.24
C LEU A 229 -44.81 -8.58 -4.69
N ARG A 230 -45.79 -8.40 -3.79
CA ARG A 230 -46.08 -7.14 -3.11
C ARG A 230 -45.72 -7.28 -1.63
N LEU A 231 -44.90 -6.35 -1.13
CA LEU A 231 -44.66 -6.15 0.30
C LEU A 231 -45.28 -4.80 0.69
N ASN A 232 -45.45 -4.54 1.99
CA ASN A 232 -46.17 -3.41 2.59
C ASN A 232 -46.11 -2.06 1.85
N ALA A 233 -47.12 -1.23 2.16
CA ALA A 233 -47.22 0.14 1.69
C ALA A 233 -45.93 0.93 1.90
N ASP A 234 -45.46 1.59 0.84
CA ASP A 234 -44.43 2.61 0.89
C ASP A 234 -44.81 3.65 1.96
N PRO A 235 -43.97 3.87 2.99
CA PRO A 235 -44.32 4.76 4.10
C PRO A 235 -44.53 6.21 3.68
N ASP A 236 -44.02 6.62 2.50
CA ASP A 236 -44.20 7.97 1.97
C ASP A 236 -45.49 8.12 1.13
N THR A 237 -46.03 7.03 0.58
CA THR A 237 -47.18 7.09 -0.37
C THR A 237 -48.39 6.25 0.03
N GLY A 238 -48.28 5.38 1.04
CA GLY A 238 -49.38 4.53 1.51
C GLY A 238 -49.81 3.43 0.52
N GLN A 239 -49.10 3.29 -0.61
CA GLN A 239 -49.39 2.30 -1.66
C GLN A 239 -48.47 1.09 -1.55
N PRO A 240 -48.94 -0.16 -1.74
CA PRO A 240 -48.10 -1.36 -1.66
C PRO A 240 -46.93 -1.27 -2.64
N LYS A 241 -45.70 -1.32 -2.13
CA LYS A 241 -44.49 -1.24 -2.96
C LYS A 241 -44.33 -2.55 -3.72
N SER A 242 -44.45 -2.49 -5.05
CA SER A 242 -44.30 -3.64 -5.95
C SER A 242 -42.82 -3.85 -6.25
N TYR A 243 -42.25 -4.96 -5.79
CA TYR A 243 -40.82 -5.25 -5.95
C TYR A 243 -40.55 -6.10 -7.21
N LEU A 244 -41.61 -6.64 -7.82
CA LEU A 244 -41.60 -7.33 -9.11
C LEU A 244 -42.79 -6.80 -9.94
N ASP A 245 -42.59 -5.68 -10.63
CA ASP A 245 -43.58 -5.17 -11.58
C ASP A 245 -43.40 -5.83 -12.95
N ASN A 246 -44.14 -6.92 -13.17
CA ASN A 246 -44.65 -7.20 -14.51
C ASN A 246 -45.83 -6.27 -14.72
N ASP A 247 -45.58 -5.03 -15.16
CA ASP A 247 -46.65 -4.19 -15.71
C ASP A 247 -47.19 -4.90 -16.95
N ALA A 248 -48.49 -5.21 -16.96
CA ALA A 248 -49.12 -6.15 -17.88
C ALA A 248 -49.28 -5.61 -19.32
N GLY A 249 -48.54 -4.56 -19.68
CA GLY A 249 -48.55 -3.91 -20.98
C GLY A 249 -47.16 -3.61 -21.55
N ARG A 250 -46.07 -3.98 -20.87
CA ARG A 250 -44.70 -3.86 -21.41
C ARG A 250 -44.04 -5.23 -21.40
N ASN A 251 -43.61 -5.69 -22.59
CA ASN A 251 -42.90 -6.95 -22.81
C ASN A 251 -41.83 -7.17 -21.73
N SER A 252 -42.18 -8.00 -20.75
CA SER A 252 -41.40 -8.22 -19.55
C SER A 252 -40.27 -9.20 -19.87
N GLN A 253 -39.15 -8.66 -20.35
CA GLN A 253 -37.89 -9.39 -20.42
C GLN A 253 -37.57 -9.85 -19.00
N GLY A 254 -37.59 -11.17 -18.79
CA GLY A 254 -37.67 -11.78 -17.47
C GLY A 254 -36.59 -11.31 -16.50
N THR A 255 -37.00 -11.01 -15.27
CA THR A 255 -36.10 -10.68 -14.17
C THR A 255 -35.11 -11.84 -13.96
N PRO A 256 -33.79 -11.62 -14.15
CA PRO A 256 -32.79 -12.66 -13.99
C PRO A 256 -32.78 -13.21 -12.56
N PHE A 257 -32.50 -14.51 -12.41
CA PHE A 257 -32.36 -15.17 -11.11
C PHE A 257 -31.45 -14.40 -10.12
N GLY A 258 -30.36 -13.80 -10.60
CA GLY A 258 -29.42 -13.04 -9.78
C GLY A 258 -30.03 -11.81 -9.09
N SER A 259 -31.01 -11.13 -9.70
CA SER A 259 -31.65 -9.95 -9.09
C SER A 259 -32.59 -10.34 -7.95
N LEU A 260 -33.23 -11.51 -8.01
CA LEU A 260 -34.08 -12.02 -6.95
C LEU A 260 -33.26 -12.39 -5.70
N VAL A 261 -32.10 -13.02 -5.87
CA VAL A 261 -31.20 -13.34 -4.75
C VAL A 261 -30.62 -12.08 -4.11
N ALA A 262 -30.15 -11.12 -4.91
CA ALA A 262 -29.64 -9.85 -4.42
C ALA A 262 -30.68 -9.04 -3.64
N GLN A 263 -31.92 -8.99 -4.13
CA GLN A 263 -32.99 -8.22 -3.47
C GLN A 263 -33.50 -8.88 -2.18
N VAL A 264 -33.46 -10.21 -2.08
CA VAL A 264 -33.80 -10.92 -0.83
C VAL A 264 -32.70 -10.75 0.23
N LEU A 265 -31.43 -10.69 -0.19
CA LEU A 265 -30.31 -10.34 0.67
C LEU A 265 -30.47 -8.94 1.28
N GLU A 266 -31.01 -7.98 0.53
CA GLU A 266 -31.17 -6.59 0.96
C GLU A 266 -32.42 -6.31 1.82
N SER A 267 -33.53 -7.06 1.65
CA SER A 267 -34.85 -6.55 2.10
C SER A 267 -35.63 -7.37 3.13
N ALA A 268 -35.25 -8.61 3.49
CA ALA A 268 -36.21 -9.44 4.25
C ALA A 268 -35.67 -10.37 5.34
N GLY A 269 -34.36 -10.47 5.57
CA GLY A 269 -33.81 -11.43 6.55
C GLY A 269 -34.15 -12.90 6.23
N VAL A 270 -34.67 -13.18 5.03
CA VAL A 270 -34.91 -14.51 4.52
C VAL A 270 -33.56 -15.10 4.15
N ARG A 271 -33.19 -16.21 4.80
CA ARG A 271 -31.93 -16.91 4.55
C ARG A 271 -31.88 -17.36 3.10
N VAL A 272 -30.82 -16.97 2.39
CA VAL A 272 -30.53 -17.39 1.00
C VAL A 272 -30.65 -18.90 0.82
N ASP A 273 -30.25 -19.66 1.84
CA ASP A 273 -30.38 -21.12 1.87
C ASP A 273 -31.82 -21.62 1.67
N MET A 274 -32.83 -20.89 2.14
CA MET A 274 -34.23 -21.30 1.99
C MET A 274 -34.67 -21.26 0.51
N ILE A 275 -34.24 -20.23 -0.21
CA ILE A 275 -34.56 -20.07 -1.63
C ILE A 275 -33.79 -21.09 -2.48
N ILE A 276 -32.49 -21.26 -2.20
CA ILE A 276 -31.66 -22.28 -2.87
C ILE A 276 -32.28 -23.67 -2.69
N ASN A 277 -32.62 -24.05 -1.44
CA ASN A 277 -33.21 -25.36 -1.15
C ASN A 277 -34.57 -25.56 -1.84
N ALA A 278 -35.39 -24.52 -1.96
CA ALA A 278 -36.66 -24.60 -2.68
C ALA A 278 -36.46 -24.80 -4.19
N LEU A 279 -35.47 -24.11 -4.77
CA LEU A 279 -35.11 -24.24 -6.19
C LEU A 279 -34.52 -25.61 -6.51
N GLU A 280 -33.64 -26.12 -5.65
CA GLU A 280 -33.10 -27.48 -5.76
C GLU A 280 -34.23 -28.52 -5.70
N LYS A 281 -35.17 -28.41 -4.74
CA LYS A 281 -36.33 -29.31 -4.63
C LYS A 281 -37.25 -29.29 -5.84
N LYS A 282 -37.35 -28.15 -6.53
CA LYS A 282 -38.13 -28.00 -7.77
C LYS A 282 -37.34 -28.36 -9.03
N GLY A 283 -36.06 -28.74 -8.90
CA GLY A 283 -35.17 -29.05 -10.03
C GLY A 283 -34.80 -27.84 -10.88
N LEU A 284 -34.95 -26.62 -10.34
CA LEU A 284 -34.73 -25.36 -11.05
C LEU A 284 -33.31 -24.81 -10.84
N ALA A 285 -32.64 -25.26 -9.78
CA ALA A 285 -31.23 -25.05 -9.54
C ALA A 285 -30.55 -26.37 -9.19
N ARG A 286 -29.26 -26.49 -9.49
CA ARG A 286 -28.42 -27.63 -9.18
C ARG A 286 -27.08 -27.14 -8.62
N ARG A 287 -26.63 -27.76 -7.53
CA ARG A 287 -25.28 -27.54 -7.01
C ARG A 287 -24.25 -28.26 -7.86
N LEU A 288 -23.27 -27.51 -8.35
CA LEU A 288 -22.17 -28.05 -9.15
C LEU A 288 -21.00 -28.49 -8.28
N ALA A 289 -20.61 -27.64 -7.33
CA ALA A 289 -19.49 -27.87 -6.45
C ALA A 289 -19.62 -27.03 -5.18
N GLN A 290 -19.02 -27.51 -4.09
CA GLN A 290 -18.86 -26.77 -2.85
C GLN A 290 -17.42 -26.91 -2.34
N PRO A 291 -16.43 -26.28 -3.02
CA PRO A 291 -15.05 -26.44 -2.61
C PRO A 291 -14.78 -25.64 -1.33
N ASN A 292 -13.97 -26.23 -0.46
CA ASN A 292 -13.42 -25.58 0.72
C ASN A 292 -11.91 -25.45 0.52
N LEU A 293 -11.39 -24.23 0.56
CA LEU A 293 -9.97 -23.96 0.39
C LEU A 293 -9.45 -23.11 1.54
N THR A 294 -8.26 -23.44 2.01
CA THR A 294 -7.55 -22.64 3.02
C THR A 294 -6.29 -22.06 2.39
N THR A 295 -6.06 -20.77 2.58
CA THR A 295 -4.83 -20.09 2.17
C THR A 295 -4.41 -19.06 3.20
N MET A 296 -3.20 -18.53 3.09
CA MET A 296 -2.74 -17.42 3.90
C MET A 296 -3.24 -16.08 3.35
N SER A 297 -3.46 -15.11 4.24
CA SER A 297 -3.71 -13.72 3.86
C SER A 297 -2.55 -13.17 3.01
N GLY A 298 -2.86 -12.65 1.83
CA GLY A 298 -1.91 -12.15 0.84
C GLY A 298 -1.35 -13.23 -0.09
N GLU A 299 -1.73 -14.50 0.08
CA GLU A 299 -1.29 -15.60 -0.76
C GLU A 299 -2.41 -16.08 -1.69
N ARG A 300 -2.08 -16.22 -2.96
CA ARG A 300 -3.01 -16.66 -4.00
C ARG A 300 -3.24 -18.16 -3.88
N ALA A 301 -4.51 -18.57 -3.88
CA ALA A 301 -4.91 -19.96 -3.99
C ALA A 301 -5.78 -20.17 -5.23
N SER A 302 -5.69 -21.38 -5.78
CA SER A 302 -6.50 -21.79 -6.92
C SER A 302 -7.15 -23.15 -6.67
N PHE A 303 -8.35 -23.29 -7.20
CA PHE A 303 -9.12 -24.50 -7.25
C PHE A 303 -9.49 -24.78 -8.69
N HIS A 304 -9.26 -26.02 -9.11
CA HIS A 304 -9.71 -26.50 -10.39
C HIS A 304 -10.42 -27.84 -10.18
N ALA A 305 -11.70 -27.91 -10.56
CA ALA A 305 -12.46 -29.15 -10.60
C ALA A 305 -13.04 -29.34 -11.99
N GLY A 306 -12.57 -30.36 -12.66
CA GLY A 306 -12.76 -30.49 -14.10
C GLY A 306 -11.95 -31.61 -14.70
N GLY A 307 -11.86 -31.62 -16.03
CA GLY A 307 -10.99 -32.49 -16.80
C GLY A 307 -10.39 -31.72 -17.97
N GLU A 308 -9.76 -32.44 -18.90
CA GLU A 308 -9.23 -31.85 -20.13
C GLU A 308 -9.86 -32.53 -21.34
N VAL A 309 -10.22 -31.73 -22.35
CA VAL A 309 -10.66 -32.24 -23.66
C VAL A 309 -9.48 -32.12 -24.64
N PRO A 310 -9.08 -33.22 -25.30
CA PRO A 310 -8.10 -33.16 -26.37
C PRO A 310 -8.73 -32.50 -27.61
N ILE A 311 -8.10 -31.44 -28.10
CA ILE A 311 -8.46 -30.74 -29.34
C ILE A 311 -7.33 -30.96 -30.32
N GLN A 312 -7.64 -31.55 -31.47
CA GLN A 312 -6.65 -31.69 -32.53
C GLN A 312 -6.61 -30.42 -33.37
N ALA A 313 -5.41 -29.86 -33.50
CA ALA A 313 -5.12 -28.74 -34.39
C ALA A 313 -4.09 -29.19 -35.43
N ALA A 314 -4.36 -28.87 -36.70
CA ALA A 314 -3.38 -29.06 -37.76
C ALA A 314 -2.36 -27.93 -37.70
N VAL A 315 -1.09 -28.28 -37.48
CA VAL A 315 0.03 -27.34 -37.55
C VAL A 315 0.76 -27.57 -38.86
N ILE A 316 0.88 -26.52 -39.67
CA ILE A 316 1.63 -26.55 -40.94
C ILE A 316 3.07 -26.18 -40.63
N GLY A 317 4.00 -27.13 -40.81
CA GLY A 317 5.42 -26.89 -40.65
C GLY A 317 6.01 -25.98 -41.74
N PRO A 318 7.24 -25.47 -41.56
CA PRO A 318 7.91 -24.58 -42.53
C PRO A 318 8.01 -25.16 -43.96
N ASN A 319 7.89 -26.47 -44.07
CA ASN A 319 8.04 -27.27 -45.27
C ASN A 319 6.71 -27.50 -46.01
N GLY A 320 5.59 -26.94 -45.52
CA GLY A 320 4.24 -27.13 -46.07
C GLY A 320 3.54 -28.43 -45.64
N ASN A 321 4.19 -29.28 -44.84
CA ASN A 321 3.57 -30.50 -44.31
C ASN A 321 2.66 -30.19 -43.12
N SER A 322 1.44 -30.76 -43.14
CA SER A 322 0.47 -30.68 -42.06
C SER A 322 0.68 -31.81 -41.06
N THR A 323 0.93 -31.49 -39.81
CA THR A 323 1.04 -32.42 -38.68
C THR A 323 -0.09 -32.18 -37.68
N SER A 324 -0.75 -33.22 -37.20
CA SER A 324 -1.77 -33.08 -36.15
C SER A 324 -1.09 -32.93 -34.79
N GLN A 325 -1.33 -31.81 -34.11
CA GLN A 325 -0.95 -31.59 -32.73
C GLN A 325 -2.19 -31.71 -31.85
N THR A 326 -2.10 -32.45 -30.75
CA THR A 326 -3.17 -32.51 -29.75
C THR A 326 -2.91 -31.47 -28.67
N GLU A 327 -3.81 -30.50 -28.54
CA GLU A 327 -3.85 -29.49 -27.47
C GLU A 327 -4.92 -29.90 -26.46
N TYR A 328 -4.56 -30.01 -25.18
CA TYR A 328 -5.53 -30.30 -24.12
C TYR A 328 -6.10 -29.00 -23.57
N ARG A 329 -7.43 -28.81 -23.67
CA ARG A 329 -8.10 -27.65 -23.07
C ARG A 329 -8.86 -28.05 -21.81
N PRO A 330 -8.61 -27.40 -20.67
CA PRO A 330 -9.31 -27.70 -19.43
C PRO A 330 -10.78 -27.26 -19.52
N TYR A 331 -11.66 -28.03 -18.90
CA TYR A 331 -13.08 -27.69 -18.71
C TYR A 331 -13.47 -27.98 -17.26
N GLY A 332 -14.45 -27.25 -16.74
CA GLY A 332 -14.91 -27.42 -15.37
C GLY A 332 -15.03 -26.08 -14.67
N VAL A 333 -14.91 -26.08 -13.35
CA VAL A 333 -14.91 -24.86 -12.53
C VAL A 333 -13.47 -24.52 -12.20
N ARG A 334 -13.02 -23.32 -12.58
CA ARG A 334 -11.78 -22.74 -12.09
C ARG A 334 -12.08 -21.55 -11.20
N LEU A 335 -11.54 -21.57 -10.01
CA LEU A 335 -11.62 -20.48 -9.05
C LEU A 335 -10.22 -20.12 -8.61
N GLU A 336 -9.86 -18.86 -8.77
CA GLU A 336 -8.63 -18.30 -8.24
C GLU A 336 -8.98 -17.16 -7.30
N PHE A 337 -8.36 -17.12 -6.13
CA PHE A 337 -8.64 -16.08 -5.17
C PHE A 337 -7.40 -15.65 -4.40
N LEU A 338 -7.37 -14.36 -4.06
CA LEU A 338 -6.35 -13.71 -3.26
C LEU A 338 -7.06 -13.00 -2.10
N PRO A 339 -7.09 -13.60 -0.89
CA PRO A 339 -7.66 -12.96 0.27
C PRO A 339 -6.64 -12.05 0.93
N THR A 340 -7.07 -10.88 1.40
CA THR A 340 -6.27 -9.98 2.23
C THR A 340 -7.10 -9.62 3.45
N VAL A 341 -6.68 -10.12 4.60
CA VAL A 341 -7.29 -9.78 5.89
C VAL A 341 -6.84 -8.37 6.28
N LEU A 342 -7.81 -7.56 6.70
CA LEU A 342 -7.65 -6.19 7.18
C LEU A 342 -7.72 -6.15 8.71
N ASP A 343 -7.24 -5.07 9.32
CA ASP A 343 -7.18 -4.92 10.79
C ASP A 343 -8.54 -5.04 11.49
N SER A 344 -9.65 -4.76 10.80
CA SER A 344 -11.01 -4.87 11.34
C SER A 344 -11.59 -6.30 11.31
N GLY A 345 -10.79 -7.30 10.91
CA GLY A 345 -11.25 -8.67 10.69
C GLY A 345 -12.06 -8.85 9.39
N LEU A 346 -12.21 -7.78 8.59
CA LEU A 346 -12.77 -7.86 7.25
C LEU A 346 -11.76 -8.52 6.30
N ILE A 347 -12.28 -9.31 5.37
CA ILE A 347 -11.48 -9.95 4.32
C ILE A 347 -11.79 -9.24 3.01
N ASN A 348 -10.79 -8.56 2.45
CA ASN A 348 -10.85 -8.14 1.05
C ASN A 348 -10.49 -9.33 0.18
N LEU A 349 -11.35 -9.68 -0.77
CA LEU A 349 -11.18 -10.87 -1.60
C LEU A 349 -11.17 -10.47 -3.07
N ARG A 350 -10.06 -10.74 -3.75
CA ARG A 350 -10.03 -10.72 -5.22
C ARG A 350 -10.33 -12.12 -5.72
N VAL A 351 -11.35 -12.25 -6.55
CA VAL A 351 -11.80 -13.54 -7.10
C VAL A 351 -11.78 -13.47 -8.62
N MET A 352 -11.24 -14.51 -9.24
CA MET A 352 -11.38 -14.81 -10.65
C MET A 352 -12.06 -16.17 -10.79
N THR A 353 -13.12 -16.22 -11.59
CA THR A 353 -13.88 -17.44 -11.85
C THR A 353 -13.98 -17.67 -13.35
N GLU A 354 -13.68 -18.89 -13.78
CA GLU A 354 -13.90 -19.38 -15.14
C GLU A 354 -14.74 -20.66 -15.15
#